data_AF-A0A3N5H2W6-F1
#
_entry.id   AF-A0A3N5H2W6-F1
#
_cell.length_a   1.000
_cell.length_b   1.000
_cell.length_c   1.000
_cell.angle_alpha   90.00
_cell.angle_beta   90.00
_cell.angle_gamma   90.00
#
_symmetry.space_group_name_H-M   'P 1'
#
loop_
_entity.id
_entity.type
_entity.pdbx_description
1 polymer ?
#
loop_
_entity_poly.entity_id
_entity_poly.type
_entity_poly.pdbx_seq_one_letter_code
_entity_poly.pdbx_strand_id
1 'polypeptide(L)'
;MPAETSVASPAEPVADSCAAAGDVARRDLLDALNPEQRAAAGHGERDAGGRFAAGPLLVVAGAGTGKTATLAHRVAHLVMQGVDPMRILLLTFSRRAAKEMTRRAERLVAQALAGQVRAAAGASEVRHPAVAVRLPWAGTFHSIGARLLREHAERVGLDASFGILDRGDAADLIDVVRHELGLSSTRQRFPRKDTCLAIYSQCVNSGWPLERVLFLLAGTMTGLSALLAAVVSPWFLLLTGFVSLNQLLFVTIG
;
A
#
# COMPACT_ATOMS: atom_id res chain seq x y z
N MET A 1 -28.08 -18.72 76.45
CA MET A 1 -28.04 -18.45 75.00
C MET A 1 -26.59 -18.24 74.59
N PRO A 2 -25.99 -19.09 73.74
CA PRO A 2 -24.80 -18.72 73.01
C PRO A 2 -25.17 -18.16 71.63
N ALA A 3 -24.48 -17.10 71.23
CA ALA A 3 -24.66 -16.39 69.97
C ALA A 3 -24.16 -17.23 68.79
N GLU A 4 -24.99 -17.34 67.74
CA GLU A 4 -24.62 -17.91 66.46
C GLU A 4 -23.75 -16.92 65.66
N THR A 5 -22.54 -17.34 65.32
CA THR A 5 -21.63 -16.62 64.44
C THR A 5 -22.06 -16.87 62.98
N SER A 6 -22.72 -15.88 62.37
CA SER A 6 -23.02 -15.87 60.94
C SER A 6 -21.73 -15.67 60.13
N VAL A 7 -21.32 -16.70 59.40
CA VAL A 7 -20.21 -16.65 58.44
C VAL A 7 -20.76 -16.06 57.14
N ALA A 8 -20.29 -14.87 56.78
CA ALA A 8 -20.61 -14.23 55.51
C ALA A 8 -20.10 -15.05 54.32
N SER A 9 -20.97 -15.31 53.35
CA SER A 9 -20.65 -15.95 52.07
C SER A 9 -19.71 -15.06 51.24
N PRO A 10 -18.76 -15.62 50.46
CA PRO A 10 -17.87 -14.80 49.64
C PRO A 10 -18.64 -14.15 48.49
N ALA A 11 -18.47 -12.84 48.35
CA ALA A 11 -19.02 -12.08 47.23
C ALA A 11 -18.52 -12.65 45.89
N GLU A 12 -19.44 -12.93 44.98
CA GLU A 12 -19.12 -13.28 43.59
C GLU A 12 -18.33 -12.14 42.93
N PRO A 13 -17.40 -12.45 41.99
CA PRO A 13 -16.62 -11.45 41.31
C PRO A 13 -17.54 -10.60 40.43
N VAL A 14 -17.64 -9.31 40.73
CA VAL A 14 -18.29 -8.31 39.87
C VAL A 14 -17.53 -8.29 38.55
N ALA A 15 -18.05 -8.96 37.53
CA ALA A 15 -17.51 -8.87 36.17
C ALA A 15 -17.49 -7.40 35.74
N ASP A 16 -16.30 -6.93 35.35
CA ASP A 16 -16.00 -5.55 35.02
C ASP A 16 -16.94 -5.04 33.90
N SER A 17 -17.91 -4.20 34.27
CA SER A 17 -18.95 -3.68 33.36
C SER A 17 -18.36 -2.92 32.16
N CYS A 18 -17.14 -2.39 32.31
CA CYS A 18 -16.41 -1.71 31.25
C CYS A 18 -15.91 -2.71 30.17
N ALA A 19 -15.46 -3.90 30.60
CA ALA A 19 -15.03 -4.96 29.69
C ALA A 19 -16.20 -5.52 28.87
N ALA A 20 -17.36 -5.74 29.51
CA ALA A 20 -18.59 -6.20 28.86
C ALA A 20 -19.14 -5.16 27.85
N ALA A 21 -19.15 -3.88 28.21
CA ALA A 21 -19.51 -2.78 27.31
C ALA A 21 -18.57 -2.71 26.08
N GLY A 22 -17.28 -2.93 26.30
CA GLY A 22 -16.28 -3.03 25.23
C GLY A 22 -16.51 -4.21 24.29
N ASP A 23 -17.03 -5.34 24.78
CA ASP A 23 -17.38 -6.52 23.98
C ASP A 23 -18.61 -6.29 23.09
N VAL A 24 -19.65 -5.63 23.62
CA VAL A 24 -20.88 -5.34 22.85
C VAL A 24 -20.59 -4.42 21.66
N ALA A 25 -19.93 -3.30 21.91
CA ALA A 25 -19.56 -2.38 20.82
C ALA A 25 -18.63 -3.04 19.78
N ARG A 26 -17.78 -3.99 20.20
CA ARG A 26 -16.90 -4.75 19.29
C ARG A 26 -17.71 -5.69 18.38
N ARG A 27 -18.73 -6.36 18.93
CA ARG A 27 -19.63 -7.22 18.14
C ARG A 27 -20.39 -6.39 17.11
N ASP A 28 -20.98 -5.27 17.52
CA ASP A 28 -21.73 -4.37 16.63
C ASP A 28 -20.89 -3.88 15.44
N LEU A 29 -19.61 -3.55 15.67
CA LEU A 29 -18.68 -3.15 14.60
C LEU A 29 -18.51 -4.25 13.55
N LEU A 30 -18.36 -5.51 14.00
CA LEU A 30 -18.06 -6.65 13.14
C LEU A 30 -19.32 -7.31 12.54
N ASP A 31 -20.49 -7.09 13.14
CA ASP A 31 -21.76 -7.66 12.68
C ASP A 31 -22.26 -7.00 11.39
N ALA A 32 -21.80 -5.78 11.10
CA ALA A 32 -22.03 -5.11 9.81
C ALA A 32 -21.33 -5.77 8.61
N LEU A 33 -20.44 -6.74 8.83
CA LEU A 33 -19.67 -7.43 7.80
C LEU A 33 -20.23 -8.83 7.51
N ASN A 34 -20.03 -9.31 6.28
CA ASN A 34 -20.29 -10.72 5.97
C ASN A 34 -19.25 -11.63 6.68
N PRO A 35 -19.46 -12.97 6.73
CA PRO A 35 -18.57 -13.87 7.46
C PRO A 35 -17.09 -13.78 7.07
N GLU A 36 -16.77 -13.68 5.78
CA GLU A 36 -15.40 -13.63 5.28
C GLU A 36 -14.72 -12.30 5.60
N GLN A 37 -15.44 -11.19 5.42
CA GLN A 37 -14.96 -9.85 5.78
C GLN A 37 -14.78 -9.73 7.30
N ARG A 38 -15.66 -10.33 8.09
CA ARG A 38 -15.57 -10.38 9.55
C ARG A 38 -14.33 -11.14 10.00
N ALA A 39 -14.09 -12.31 9.43
CA ALA A 39 -12.88 -13.09 9.70
C ALA A 39 -11.61 -12.28 9.36
N ALA A 40 -11.58 -11.61 8.21
CA ALA A 40 -10.44 -10.78 7.81
C ALA A 40 -10.24 -9.54 8.71
N ALA A 41 -11.32 -8.86 9.11
CA ALA A 41 -11.26 -7.69 9.99
C ALA A 41 -10.90 -8.08 11.44
N GLY A 42 -11.34 -9.24 11.91
CA GLY A 42 -11.09 -9.76 13.25
C GLY A 42 -9.81 -10.59 13.41
N HIS A 43 -9.02 -10.79 12.36
CA HIS A 43 -7.86 -11.69 12.37
C HIS A 43 -6.84 -11.40 13.49
N GLY A 44 -6.43 -12.41 14.25
CA GLY A 44 -5.52 -12.25 15.39
C GLY A 44 -6.24 -11.98 16.71
N GLU A 45 -5.48 -11.93 17.80
CA GLU A 45 -6.02 -11.95 19.15
C GLU A 45 -5.09 -11.25 20.13
N ARG A 46 -5.54 -11.06 21.38
CA ARG A 46 -4.67 -10.57 22.45
C ARG A 46 -3.94 -11.75 23.11
N ASP A 47 -2.63 -11.63 23.26
CA ASP A 47 -1.84 -12.55 24.07
C ASP A 47 -2.20 -12.41 25.57
N ALA A 48 -1.73 -13.35 26.39
CA ALA A 48 -1.94 -13.32 27.85
C ALA A 48 -1.37 -12.05 28.52
N GLY A 49 -0.43 -11.36 27.86
CA GLY A 49 0.12 -10.08 28.31
C GLY A 49 -0.67 -8.86 27.83
N GLY A 50 -1.83 -9.06 27.19
CA GLY A 50 -2.68 -7.99 26.69
C GLY A 50 -2.14 -7.28 25.45
N ARG A 51 -1.15 -7.83 24.74
CA ARG A 51 -0.71 -7.29 23.45
C ARG A 51 -1.48 -7.95 22.33
N PHE A 52 -1.93 -7.14 21.37
CA PHE A 52 -2.54 -7.68 20.16
C PHE A 52 -1.47 -8.29 19.25
N ALA A 53 -1.68 -9.55 18.84
CA ALA A 53 -0.80 -10.32 17.98
C ALA A 53 -1.59 -10.93 16.81
N ALA A 54 -1.02 -10.86 15.61
CA ALA A 54 -1.60 -11.46 14.41
C ALA A 54 -0.48 -11.94 13.48
N GLY A 55 -0.66 -13.12 12.89
CA GLY A 55 0.18 -13.58 11.78
C GLY A 55 -0.14 -12.87 10.46
N PRO A 56 0.66 -13.06 9.41
CA PRO A 56 0.37 -12.53 8.08
C PRO A 56 -1.00 -12.99 7.56
N LEU A 57 -1.74 -12.09 6.90
CA LEU A 57 -3.02 -12.40 6.28
C LEU A 57 -3.05 -11.85 4.85
N LEU A 58 -3.35 -12.72 3.88
CA LEU A 58 -3.64 -12.36 2.50
C LEU A 58 -5.15 -12.41 2.25
N VAL A 59 -5.74 -11.29 1.87
CA VAL A 59 -7.15 -11.22 1.47
C VAL A 59 -7.23 -11.07 -0.05
N VAL A 60 -7.67 -12.14 -0.73
CA VAL A 60 -7.93 -12.12 -2.17
C VAL A 60 -9.40 -11.75 -2.39
N ALA A 61 -9.64 -10.67 -3.13
CA ALA A 61 -10.97 -10.11 -3.24
C ALA A 61 -11.22 -9.45 -4.60
N GLY A 62 -12.32 -9.85 -5.26
CA GLY A 62 -12.77 -9.33 -6.55
C GLY A 62 -13.22 -7.87 -6.51
N ALA A 63 -13.55 -7.31 -7.67
CA ALA A 63 -14.16 -5.98 -7.73
C ALA A 63 -15.49 -5.95 -6.97
N GLY A 64 -15.78 -4.86 -6.26
CA GLY A 64 -17.05 -4.69 -5.53
C GLY A 64 -17.22 -5.50 -4.24
N THR A 65 -16.32 -6.42 -3.89
CA THR A 65 -16.49 -7.32 -2.72
C THR A 65 -16.20 -6.68 -1.34
N GLY A 66 -16.11 -5.35 -1.27
CA GLY A 66 -15.96 -4.64 0.00
C GLY A 66 -14.54 -4.56 0.58
N LYS A 67 -13.46 -4.84 -0.19
CA LYS A 67 -12.05 -4.73 0.26
C LYS A 67 -11.75 -3.53 1.17
N THR A 68 -12.14 -2.35 0.72
CA THR A 68 -11.91 -1.09 1.43
C THR A 68 -12.72 -1.00 2.72
N ALA A 69 -13.94 -1.54 2.74
CA ALA A 69 -14.75 -1.62 3.95
C ALA A 69 -14.10 -2.57 4.98
N THR A 70 -13.63 -3.75 4.53
CA THR A 70 -12.92 -4.72 5.38
C THR A 70 -11.68 -4.12 6.01
N LEU A 71 -10.84 -3.42 5.23
CA LEU A 71 -9.63 -2.76 5.77
C LEU A 71 -9.97 -1.65 6.78
N ALA A 72 -11.01 -0.86 6.53
CA ALA A 72 -11.40 0.19 7.45
C ALA A 72 -11.96 -0.37 8.78
N HIS A 73 -12.74 -1.45 8.72
CA HIS A 73 -13.20 -2.17 9.90
C HIS A 73 -12.05 -2.87 10.63
N ARG A 74 -11.05 -3.38 9.90
CA ARG A 74 -9.83 -3.93 10.49
C ARG A 74 -9.10 -2.89 11.34
N VAL A 75 -8.94 -1.67 10.82
CA VAL A 75 -8.31 -0.58 11.59
C VAL A 75 -9.13 -0.24 12.83
N ALA A 76 -10.45 -0.11 12.71
CA ALA A 76 -11.33 0.12 13.86
C ALA A 76 -11.22 -0.99 14.90
N HIS A 77 -11.23 -2.25 14.46
CA HIS A 77 -11.05 -3.41 15.32
C HIS A 77 -9.72 -3.37 16.07
N LEU A 78 -8.60 -3.09 15.40
CA LEU A 78 -7.28 -2.97 16.05
C LEU A 78 -7.29 -1.89 17.14
N VAL A 79 -7.86 -0.72 16.87
CA VAL A 79 -7.93 0.36 17.86
C VAL A 79 -8.84 -0.01 19.03
N MET A 80 -9.97 -0.68 18.78
CA MET A 80 -10.83 -1.21 19.86
C MET A 80 -10.12 -2.30 20.68
N GLN A 81 -9.23 -3.05 20.05
CA GLN A 81 -8.31 -3.97 20.70
C GLN A 81 -7.12 -3.24 21.34
N GLY A 82 -7.20 -1.93 21.58
CA GLY A 82 -6.20 -1.10 22.28
C GLY A 82 -4.86 -0.96 21.55
N VAL A 83 -4.81 -1.25 20.25
CA VAL A 83 -3.62 -0.94 19.44
C VAL A 83 -3.56 0.57 19.24
N ASP A 84 -2.44 1.17 19.63
CA ASP A 84 -2.16 2.58 19.40
C ASP A 84 -2.22 2.91 17.89
N PRO A 85 -3.04 3.87 17.44
CA PRO A 85 -3.08 4.34 16.06
C PRO A 85 -1.71 4.72 15.47
N MET A 86 -0.75 5.15 16.30
CA MET A 86 0.64 5.40 15.87
C MET A 86 1.36 4.16 15.36
N ARG A 87 0.91 2.96 15.73
CA ARG A 87 1.50 1.67 15.34
C ARG A 87 0.80 1.03 14.14
N ILE A 88 -0.17 1.72 13.53
CA ILE A 88 -0.93 1.23 12.37
C ILE A 88 -0.47 1.94 11.11
N LEU A 89 0.09 1.19 10.16
CA LEU A 89 0.48 1.66 8.83
C LEU A 89 -0.57 1.25 7.78
N LEU A 90 -1.13 2.22 7.08
CA LEU A 90 -2.14 2.02 6.03
C LEU A 90 -1.65 2.60 4.70
N LEU A 91 -1.38 1.72 3.73
CA LEU A 91 -0.79 2.08 2.44
C LEU A 91 -1.75 1.86 1.28
N THR A 92 -1.72 2.77 0.32
CA THR A 92 -2.47 2.68 -0.94
C THR A 92 -1.64 3.21 -2.11
N PHE A 93 -2.06 2.92 -3.35
CA PHE A 93 -1.33 3.38 -4.54
C PHE A 93 -1.69 4.79 -5.00
N SER A 94 -2.90 5.28 -4.72
CA SER A 94 -3.35 6.59 -5.22
C SER A 94 -3.72 7.54 -4.09
N ARG A 95 -3.49 8.85 -4.30
CA ARG A 95 -3.84 9.89 -3.32
C ARG A 95 -5.32 9.90 -2.98
N ARG A 96 -6.18 9.68 -3.98
CA ARG A 96 -7.64 9.62 -3.80
C ARG A 96 -8.04 8.42 -2.94
N ALA A 97 -7.48 7.23 -3.22
CA ALA A 97 -7.75 6.03 -2.45
C ALA A 97 -7.25 6.18 -1.00
N ALA A 98 -6.04 6.74 -0.81
CA ALA A 98 -5.50 7.06 0.51
C ALA A 98 -6.46 7.94 1.31
N LYS A 99 -6.84 9.10 0.76
CA LYS A 99 -7.71 10.07 1.45
C LYS A 99 -9.08 9.47 1.81
N GLU A 100 -9.70 8.76 0.88
CA GLU A 100 -11.00 8.11 1.13
C GLU A 100 -10.88 6.98 2.16
N MET A 101 -9.84 6.16 2.09
CA MET A 101 -9.60 5.08 3.04
C MET A 101 -9.33 5.64 4.45
N THR A 102 -8.44 6.62 4.59
CA THR A 102 -8.11 7.26 5.87
C THR A 102 -9.36 7.85 6.50
N ARG A 103 -10.13 8.66 5.75
CA ARG A 103 -11.38 9.26 6.25
C ARG A 103 -12.38 8.21 6.70
N ARG A 104 -12.49 7.10 5.97
CA ARG A 104 -13.40 6.00 6.32
C ARG A 104 -12.96 5.29 7.59
N ALA A 105 -11.68 4.96 7.70
CA ALA A 105 -11.12 4.30 8.88
C ALA A 105 -11.25 5.18 10.13
N GLU A 106 -10.85 6.45 10.06
CA GLU A 106 -10.99 7.41 11.17
C GLU A 106 -12.45 7.57 11.61
N ARG A 107 -13.39 7.61 10.66
CA ARG A 107 -14.83 7.66 10.97
C ARG A 107 -15.31 6.40 11.71
N LEU A 108 -14.93 5.21 11.24
CA LEU A 108 -15.34 3.95 11.88
C LEU A 108 -14.72 3.82 13.28
N VAL A 109 -13.46 4.22 13.44
CA VAL A 109 -12.81 4.24 14.76
C VAL A 109 -13.55 5.19 15.70
N ALA A 110 -13.86 6.41 15.27
CA ALA A 110 -14.60 7.38 16.09
C ALA A 110 -15.99 6.86 16.48
N GLN A 111 -16.70 6.21 15.56
CA GLN A 111 -18.00 5.58 15.83
C GLN A 111 -17.88 4.44 16.84
N ALA A 112 -16.89 3.57 16.68
CA ALA A 112 -16.64 2.45 17.58
C ALA A 112 -16.30 2.90 19.01
N LEU A 113 -15.42 3.90 19.16
CA LEU A 113 -15.06 4.47 20.46
C LEU A 113 -16.26 5.16 21.12
N ALA A 114 -17.05 5.90 20.35
CA ALA A 114 -18.28 6.52 20.86
C ALA A 114 -19.29 5.46 21.35
N GLY A 115 -19.40 4.32 20.65
CA GLY A 115 -20.20 3.18 21.07
C GLY A 115 -19.73 2.59 22.40
N GLN A 116 -18.42 2.39 22.57
CA GLN A 116 -17.83 1.91 23.83
C GLN A 116 -18.13 2.85 25.01
N VAL A 117 -17.94 4.16 24.83
CA VAL A 117 -18.20 5.15 25.88
C VAL A 117 -19.69 5.17 26.25
N ARG A 118 -20.60 5.10 25.27
CA ARG A 118 -22.05 5.05 25.52
C ARG A 118 -22.48 3.79 26.27
N ALA A 119 -21.91 2.64 25.91
CA ALA A 119 -22.18 1.38 26.59
C ALA A 119 -21.66 1.39 28.03
N ALA A 120 -20.53 2.06 28.30
CA ALA A 120 -19.95 2.18 29.63
C ALA A 120 -20.64 3.23 30.54
N ALA A 121 -21.12 4.33 29.97
CA ALA A 121 -21.70 5.45 30.74
C ALA A 121 -23.17 5.22 31.17
N GLY A 122 -23.83 4.17 30.68
CA GLY A 122 -25.28 4.02 30.83
C GLY A 122 -26.04 5.09 30.02
N ALA A 123 -27.33 4.86 29.73
CA ALA A 123 -28.12 5.64 28.78
C ALA A 123 -28.37 7.14 29.12
N SER A 124 -27.63 7.74 30.05
CA SER A 124 -27.79 9.13 30.48
C SER A 124 -26.71 10.04 29.86
N GLU A 125 -27.15 10.82 28.87
CA GLU A 125 -26.54 12.06 28.34
C GLU A 125 -25.01 12.14 28.27
N VAL A 126 -24.39 11.27 27.45
CA VAL A 126 -23.03 11.55 26.97
C VAL A 126 -23.10 12.61 25.86
N ARG A 127 -22.77 13.85 26.23
CA ARG A 127 -22.45 14.95 25.30
C ARG A 127 -21.35 14.45 24.36
N HIS A 128 -21.67 14.23 23.08
CA HIS A 128 -20.76 13.66 22.07
C HIS A 128 -19.31 14.19 22.22
N PRO A 129 -18.37 13.42 22.81
CA PRO A 129 -16.99 13.77 22.65
C PRO A 129 -16.68 13.39 21.20
N ALA A 130 -16.46 14.40 20.35
CA ALA A 130 -15.88 14.16 19.04
C ALA A 130 -14.45 13.67 19.27
N VAL A 131 -14.28 12.37 19.52
CA VAL A 131 -12.97 11.74 19.63
C VAL A 131 -12.38 11.74 18.22
N ALA A 132 -11.60 12.78 17.93
CA ALA A 132 -10.88 12.90 16.68
C ALA A 132 -9.69 11.93 16.71
N VAL A 133 -9.89 10.73 16.17
CA VAL A 133 -8.79 9.79 15.94
C VAL A 133 -8.11 10.15 14.63
N ARG A 134 -6.77 10.22 14.68
CA ARG A 134 -5.93 10.42 13.50
C ARG A 134 -5.15 9.14 13.22
N LEU A 135 -4.99 8.83 11.94
CA LEU A 135 -4.09 7.76 11.46
C LEU A 135 -2.86 8.40 10.81
N PRO A 136 -1.81 8.70 11.58
CA PRO A 136 -0.68 9.48 11.08
C PRO A 136 0.12 8.74 10.00
N TRP A 137 0.16 7.41 10.06
CA TRP A 137 0.81 6.56 9.08
C TRP A 137 -0.19 5.99 8.06
N ALA A 138 -1.12 6.82 7.58
CA ALA A 138 -2.03 6.46 6.49
C ALA A 138 -1.78 7.33 5.25
N GLY A 139 -1.51 6.71 4.11
CA GLY A 139 -1.14 7.45 2.91
C GLY A 139 -0.85 6.61 1.67
N THR A 140 -0.15 7.20 0.72
CA THR A 140 0.47 6.47 -0.39
C THR A 140 1.87 6.01 -0.01
N PHE A 141 2.41 5.02 -0.74
CA PHE A 141 3.81 4.61 -0.61
C PHE A 141 4.76 5.82 -0.68
N HIS A 142 4.55 6.71 -1.64
CA HIS A 142 5.36 7.91 -1.82
C HIS A 142 5.22 8.91 -0.67
N SER A 143 4.00 9.18 -0.17
CA SER A 143 3.84 10.14 0.93
C SER A 143 4.44 9.64 2.24
N ILE A 144 4.31 8.34 2.51
CA ILE A 144 4.90 7.70 3.69
C ILE A 144 6.42 7.63 3.56
N GLY A 145 6.95 7.25 2.39
CA GLY A 145 8.39 7.23 2.12
C GLY A 145 9.01 8.62 2.24
N ALA A 146 8.38 9.65 1.66
CA ALA A 146 8.84 11.04 1.79
C ALA A 146 8.85 11.50 3.25
N ARG A 147 7.83 11.15 4.04
CA ARG A 147 7.80 11.46 5.48
C ARG A 147 8.96 10.78 6.22
N LEU A 148 9.18 9.49 6.00
CA LEU A 148 10.28 8.74 6.63
C LEU A 148 11.65 9.35 6.27
N LEU A 149 11.85 9.71 5.00
CA LEU A 149 13.07 10.36 4.55
C LEU A 149 13.26 11.73 5.22
N ARG A 150 12.20 12.52 5.41
CA ARG A 150 12.30 13.80 6.11
C ARG A 150 12.60 13.61 7.61
N GLU A 151 12.02 12.60 8.24
CA GLU A 151 12.24 12.28 9.66
C GLU A 151 13.67 11.76 9.94
N HIS A 152 14.33 11.20 8.93
CA HIS A 152 15.68 10.63 9.04
C HIS A 152 16.69 11.24 8.06
N ALA A 153 16.42 12.45 7.55
CA ALA A 153 17.17 13.06 6.44
C ALA A 153 18.66 13.17 6.74
N GLU A 154 19.01 13.65 7.94
CA GLU A 154 20.40 13.83 8.38
C GLU A 154 21.19 12.52 8.37
N ARG A 155 20.55 11.38 8.69
CA ARG A 155 21.21 10.07 8.74
C ARG A 155 21.60 9.55 7.35
N VAL A 156 20.98 10.08 6.31
CA VAL A 156 21.25 9.73 4.91
C VAL A 156 21.94 10.86 4.15
N GLY A 157 22.43 11.89 4.87
CA GLY A 157 23.14 13.02 4.28
C GLY A 157 22.24 13.95 3.46
N LEU A 158 20.94 14.00 3.76
CA LEU A 158 19.97 14.87 3.11
C LEU A 158 19.49 15.98 4.06
N ASP A 159 19.14 17.13 3.49
CA ASP A 159 18.40 18.16 4.21
C ASP A 159 16.91 17.80 4.28
N ALA A 160 16.26 17.96 5.44
CA ALA A 160 14.85 17.59 5.62
C ALA A 160 13.87 18.39 4.74
N SER A 161 14.30 19.50 4.14
CA SER A 161 13.56 20.33 3.18
C SER A 161 13.77 19.94 1.72
N PHE A 162 14.41 18.80 1.43
CA PHE A 162 14.69 18.35 0.06
C PHE A 162 13.47 18.45 -0.87
N GLY A 163 13.75 18.89 -2.10
CA GLY A 163 12.80 18.93 -3.21
C GLY A 163 12.59 17.53 -3.79
N ILE A 164 11.37 17.26 -4.27
CA ILE A 164 11.04 16.03 -4.99
C ILE A 164 10.86 16.44 -6.44
N LEU A 165 11.75 15.95 -7.31
CA LEU A 165 11.65 16.18 -8.76
C LEU A 165 10.38 15.53 -9.29
N ASP A 166 9.65 16.26 -10.11
CA ASP A 166 8.58 15.67 -10.89
C ASP A 166 9.15 14.92 -12.11
N ARG A 167 8.26 14.33 -12.91
CA ARG A 167 8.68 13.56 -14.07
C ARG A 167 9.34 14.43 -15.15
N GLY A 168 8.88 15.67 -15.33
CA GLY A 168 9.43 16.62 -16.29
C GLY A 168 10.82 17.05 -15.87
N ASP A 169 10.98 17.48 -14.62
CA ASP A 169 12.27 17.90 -14.07
C ASP A 169 13.30 16.76 -14.14
N ALA A 170 12.89 15.54 -13.81
CA ALA A 170 13.75 14.36 -13.91
C ALA A 170 14.14 14.05 -15.37
N ALA A 171 13.23 14.24 -16.32
CA ALA A 171 13.53 14.05 -17.74
C ALA A 171 14.51 15.11 -18.24
N ASP A 172 14.33 16.37 -17.84
CA ASP A 172 15.22 17.46 -18.20
C ASP A 172 16.62 17.27 -17.64
N LEU A 173 16.75 16.81 -16.39
CA LEU A 173 18.04 16.43 -15.80
C LEU A 173 18.73 15.32 -16.59
N ILE A 174 17.99 14.28 -17.00
CA ILE A 174 18.51 13.22 -17.88
C ILE A 174 18.98 13.81 -19.21
N ASP A 175 18.28 14.81 -19.75
CA ASP A 175 18.67 15.44 -21.01
C ASP A 175 19.97 16.24 -20.88
N VAL A 176 20.16 16.96 -19.78
CA VAL A 176 21.43 17.63 -19.46
C VAL A 176 22.58 16.63 -19.46
N VAL A 177 22.44 15.51 -18.74
CA VAL A 177 23.46 14.44 -18.71
C VAL A 177 23.71 13.85 -20.10
N ARG A 178 22.66 13.64 -20.92
CA ARG A 178 22.80 13.18 -22.31
C ARG A 178 23.63 14.15 -23.15
N HIS A 179 23.45 15.45 -22.97
CA HIS A 179 24.20 16.48 -23.69
C HIS A 179 25.65 16.56 -23.21
N GLU A 180 25.91 16.54 -21.91
CA GLU A 180 27.27 16.57 -21.34
C GLU A 180 28.13 15.37 -21.79
N LEU A 181 27.51 14.20 -21.93
CA LEU A 181 28.18 13.00 -22.43
C LEU A 181 28.30 12.95 -23.97
N GLY A 182 27.84 13.98 -24.68
CA GLY A 182 27.86 14.02 -26.15
C GLY A 182 26.89 13.04 -26.83
N LEU A 183 25.95 12.45 -26.09
CA LEU A 183 25.01 11.44 -26.56
C LEU A 183 23.82 12.04 -27.34
N SER A 184 23.72 13.37 -27.42
CA SER A 184 22.67 14.07 -28.16
C SER A 184 23.01 14.30 -29.64
N SER A 185 24.28 14.20 -30.03
CA SER A 185 24.80 14.48 -31.38
C SER A 185 25.58 13.30 -31.97
N THR A 186 25.23 12.07 -31.58
CA THR A 186 25.88 10.84 -32.06
C THR A 186 25.42 10.44 -33.46
N ARG A 187 26.33 9.83 -34.23
CA ARG A 187 26.04 9.29 -35.59
C ARG A 187 25.00 8.17 -35.55
N GLN A 188 25.01 7.35 -34.49
CA GLN A 188 23.94 6.41 -34.17
C GLN A 188 22.94 7.06 -33.23
N ARG A 189 21.64 6.85 -33.47
CA ARG A 189 20.58 7.49 -32.69
C ARG A 189 20.55 6.97 -31.25
N PHE A 190 20.91 7.82 -30.29
CA PHE A 190 20.76 7.51 -28.87
C PHE A 190 19.31 7.75 -28.38
N PRO A 191 18.78 6.99 -27.40
CA PRO A 191 17.44 7.20 -26.86
C PRO A 191 17.23 8.62 -26.33
N ARG A 192 16.00 9.14 -26.43
CA ARG A 192 15.61 10.48 -25.93
C ARG A 192 15.45 10.46 -24.41
N LYS A 193 15.41 11.64 -23.79
CA LYS A 193 15.28 11.82 -22.33
C LYS A 193 14.16 10.98 -21.70
N ASP A 194 12.97 10.96 -22.30
CA ASP A 194 11.82 10.19 -21.77
C ASP A 194 12.06 8.69 -21.82
N THR A 195 12.73 8.20 -22.87
CA THR A 195 13.07 6.78 -23.00
C THR A 195 14.14 6.39 -21.97
N CYS A 196 15.19 7.20 -21.82
CA CYS A 196 16.21 7.00 -20.80
C CYS A 196 15.60 6.99 -19.39
N LEU A 197 14.72 7.95 -19.08
CA LEU A 197 14.03 8.02 -17.81
C LEU A 197 13.11 6.81 -17.58
N ALA A 198 12.42 6.33 -18.62
CA ALA A 198 11.58 5.13 -18.53
C ALA A 198 12.42 3.87 -18.24
N ILE A 199 13.56 3.71 -18.92
CA ILE A 199 14.50 2.60 -18.67
C ILE A 199 15.02 2.67 -17.23
N TYR A 200 15.47 3.85 -16.78
CA TYR A 200 15.96 4.06 -15.43
C TYR A 200 14.88 3.74 -14.38
N SER A 201 13.68 4.28 -14.55
CA SER A 201 12.53 4.01 -13.68
C SER A 201 12.21 2.51 -13.60
N GLN A 202 12.30 1.78 -14.71
CA GLN A 202 12.09 0.34 -14.73
C GLN A 202 13.19 -0.40 -13.95
N CYS A 203 14.46 -0.02 -14.11
CA CYS A 203 15.57 -0.61 -13.34
C CYS A 203 15.34 -0.42 -11.83
N VAL A 204 15.00 0.80 -11.39
CA VAL A 204 14.75 1.11 -9.98
C VAL A 204 13.55 0.33 -9.42
N ASN A 205 12.42 0.30 -10.14
CA ASN A 205 11.20 -0.34 -9.64
C ASN A 205 11.27 -1.87 -9.62
N SER A 206 12.04 -2.46 -10.52
CA SER A 206 12.21 -3.92 -10.58
C SER A 206 13.41 -4.44 -9.78
N GLY A 207 14.36 -3.56 -9.43
CA GLY A 207 15.66 -3.95 -8.89
C GLY A 207 16.50 -4.76 -9.88
N TRP A 208 16.16 -4.73 -11.18
CA TRP A 208 16.87 -5.48 -12.21
C TRP A 208 18.05 -4.68 -12.78
N PRO A 209 19.12 -5.37 -13.20
CA PRO A 209 20.23 -4.72 -13.88
C PRO A 209 19.81 -4.23 -15.27
N LEU A 210 20.52 -3.22 -15.78
CA LEU A 210 20.18 -2.52 -17.01
C LEU A 210 20.05 -3.47 -18.20
N GLU A 211 20.95 -4.44 -18.32
CA GLU A 211 21.00 -5.40 -19.44
C GLU A 211 19.71 -6.20 -19.52
N ARG A 212 19.14 -6.60 -18.37
CA ARG A 212 17.88 -7.35 -18.30
C ARG A 212 16.70 -6.48 -18.72
N VAL A 213 16.69 -5.21 -18.30
CA VAL A 213 15.63 -4.27 -18.69
C VAL A 213 15.70 -3.98 -20.19
N LEU A 214 16.90 -3.77 -20.74
CA LEU A 214 17.11 -3.57 -22.17
C LEU A 214 16.72 -4.81 -22.97
N PHE A 215 17.06 -6.01 -22.51
CA PHE A 215 16.66 -7.26 -23.18
C PHE A 215 15.14 -7.40 -23.25
N LEU A 216 14.42 -7.08 -22.16
CA LEU A 216 12.95 -7.11 -22.16
C LEU A 216 12.36 -6.09 -23.14
N LEU A 217 12.87 -4.86 -23.14
CA LEU A 217 12.42 -3.81 -24.04
C LEU A 217 12.70 -4.17 -25.51
N ALA A 218 13.91 -4.64 -25.81
CA ALA A 218 14.28 -5.08 -27.16
C ALA A 218 13.43 -6.27 -27.61
N GLY A 219 13.25 -7.28 -26.75
CA GLY A 219 12.46 -8.47 -27.06
C GLY A 219 10.99 -8.16 -27.35
N THR A 220 10.38 -7.23 -26.59
CA THR A 220 9.01 -6.76 -26.87
C THR A 220 8.91 -5.98 -28.18
N MET A 221 9.92 -5.18 -28.52
CA MET A 221 9.96 -4.46 -29.81
C MET A 221 10.15 -5.42 -30.98
N THR A 222 11.04 -6.40 -30.88
CA THR A 222 11.23 -7.43 -31.91
C THR A 222 9.96 -8.26 -32.10
N GLY A 223 9.30 -8.66 -31.01
CA GLY A 223 8.04 -9.39 -31.05
C GLY A 223 6.90 -8.57 -31.67
N LEU A 224 6.78 -7.29 -31.31
CA LEU A 224 5.78 -6.39 -31.86
C LEU A 224 6.06 -6.07 -33.34
N SER A 225 7.31 -5.85 -33.73
CA SER A 225 7.70 -5.64 -35.12
C SER A 225 7.46 -6.90 -35.97
N ALA A 226 7.74 -8.09 -35.45
CA ALA A 226 7.43 -9.36 -36.13
C ALA A 226 5.93 -9.58 -36.28
N LEU A 227 5.15 -9.28 -35.23
CA LEU A 227 3.69 -9.34 -35.26
C LEU A 227 3.10 -8.33 -36.25
N LEU A 228 3.55 -7.08 -36.22
CA LEU A 228 3.12 -6.05 -37.16
C LEU A 228 3.53 -6.38 -38.58
N ALA A 229 4.73 -6.91 -38.82
CA ALA A 229 5.14 -7.37 -40.15
C ALA A 229 4.25 -8.51 -40.66
N ALA A 230 3.90 -9.47 -39.78
CA ALA A 230 2.99 -10.57 -40.11
C ALA A 230 1.54 -10.11 -40.37
N VAL A 231 1.08 -9.07 -39.67
CA VAL A 231 -0.28 -8.51 -39.79
C VAL A 231 -0.41 -7.53 -40.97
N VAL A 232 0.65 -6.78 -41.29
CA VAL A 232 0.61 -5.71 -42.32
C VAL A 232 0.87 -6.25 -43.72
N SER A 233 1.75 -7.24 -43.93
CA SER A 233 1.85 -7.94 -45.22
C SER A 233 2.71 -9.21 -45.16
N PRO A 234 2.17 -10.39 -45.56
CA PRO A 234 2.95 -11.63 -45.70
C PRO A 234 4.16 -11.50 -46.63
N TRP A 235 4.13 -10.55 -47.56
CA TRP A 235 5.22 -10.30 -48.51
C TRP A 235 6.47 -9.68 -47.88
N PHE A 236 6.36 -9.08 -46.68
CA PHE A 236 7.49 -8.45 -46.01
C PHE A 236 8.48 -9.48 -45.45
N LEU A 237 8.00 -10.66 -45.01
CA LEU A 237 8.83 -11.78 -44.56
C LEU A 237 9.72 -12.33 -45.67
N LEU A 238 9.19 -12.39 -46.91
CA LEU A 238 9.94 -12.78 -48.10
C LEU A 238 11.03 -11.75 -48.44
N LEU A 239 10.76 -10.46 -48.25
CA LEU A 239 11.74 -9.40 -48.50
C LEU A 239 12.87 -9.42 -47.46
N THR A 240 12.55 -9.61 -46.18
CA THR A 240 13.58 -9.78 -45.12
C THR A 240 14.39 -11.06 -45.30
N GLY A 241 13.77 -12.14 -45.76
CA GLY A 241 14.47 -13.37 -46.14
C GLY A 241 15.41 -13.15 -47.33
N PHE A 242 14.98 -12.41 -48.35
CA PHE A 242 15.79 -12.07 -49.52
C PHE A 242 16.99 -11.17 -49.19
N VAL A 243 16.80 -10.15 -48.35
CA VAL A 243 17.90 -9.27 -47.89
C VAL A 243 18.90 -10.05 -47.03
N SER A 244 18.43 -10.97 -46.18
CA SER A 244 19.31 -11.81 -45.35
C SER A 244 20.12 -12.80 -46.19
N LEU A 245 19.54 -13.35 -47.27
CA LEU A 245 20.24 -14.24 -48.20
C LEU A 245 21.33 -13.50 -49.00
N ASN A 246 21.05 -12.27 -49.44
CA ASN A 246 22.02 -11.43 -50.15
C ASN A 246 23.17 -10.96 -49.25
N GLN A 247 22.89 -10.66 -47.98
CA GLN A 247 23.93 -10.36 -46.98
C GLN A 247 24.82 -11.59 -46.72
N LEU A 248 24.25 -12.79 -46.65
CA LEU A 248 25.02 -14.03 -46.44
C LEU A 248 25.93 -14.36 -47.65
N LEU A 249 25.44 -14.12 -48.87
CA LEU A 249 26.20 -14.27 -50.11
C LEU A 249 27.36 -13.26 -50.21
N PHE A 250 27.15 -12.02 -49.76
CA PHE A 250 28.19 -11.00 -49.73
C PHE A 250 29.33 -11.35 -48.74
N VAL A 251 29.00 -11.99 -47.61
CA VAL A 251 29.99 -12.41 -46.60
C VAL A 251 30.72 -13.71 -46.96
N THR A 252 30.17 -14.53 -47.85
CA THR A 252 30.78 -15.82 -48.23
C THR A 252 31.57 -15.79 -49.53
N ILE A 253 31.37 -14.78 -50.38
CA ILE A 253 32.04 -14.64 -51.69
C ILE A 253 32.90 -13.36 -51.78
N GLY A 254 32.80 -12.44 -50.81
CA GLY A 254 33.57 -11.20 -50.72
C GLY A 254 34.68 -11.26 -49.67
#